data_AF-A0A9X2HV68-F1
#
_entry.id   AF-A0A9X2HV68-F1
#
_cell.length_a   1.000
_cell.length_b   1.000
_cell.length_c   1.000
_cell.angle_alpha   90.00
_cell.angle_beta   90.00
_cell.angle_gamma   90.00
#
_symmetry.space_group_name_H-M   'P 1'
#
loop_
_entity.id
_entity.type
_entity.pdbx_description
1 polymer ?
#
loop_
_entity_poly.entity_id
_entity_poly.type
_entity_poly.pdbx_seq_one_letter_code
_entity_poly.pdbx_strand_id
1 'polypeptide(L)' 'MATSSPKLPEDRSPFDDQALVRLRSVVGTDAGVLLPGALGTIVYRHDGGDAYEVEFSDPIALVVTLRGGDLSPAA' A
#
# COMPACT_ATOMS: atom_id res chain seq x y z
N MET A 1 27.44 3.53 26.46
CA MET A 1 26.19 4.30 26.40
C MET A 1 25.54 3.98 25.08
N ALA A 2 24.41 3.27 25.09
CA ALA A 2 23.68 2.94 23.86
C ALA A 2 22.91 4.19 23.41
N THR A 3 23.23 4.72 22.24
CA THR A 3 22.43 5.77 21.60
C THR A 3 21.16 5.10 21.06
N SER A 4 20.06 5.17 21.82
CA SER A 4 18.74 4.88 21.26
C SER A 4 18.45 5.94 20.21
N SER A 5 18.43 5.52 18.94
CA SER A 5 17.84 6.31 17.86
C SER A 5 16.43 6.72 18.27
N PRO A 6 15.98 7.96 17.97
CA PRO A 6 14.60 8.33 18.20
C PRO A 6 13.72 7.38 17.38
N LYS A 7 12.90 6.58 18.07
CA LYS A 7 11.84 5.79 17.44
C LYS A 7 10.90 6.82 16.82
N LEU A 8 10.89 6.91 15.48
CA LEU A 8 9.88 7.68 14.75
C LEU A 8 8.50 7.31 15.32
N PRO A 9 7.57 8.26 15.50
CA PRO A 9 6.29 7.98 16.13
C PRO A 9 5.64 6.78 15.45
N GLU A 10 5.32 5.75 16.25
CA GLU A 10 4.89 4.40 15.80
C GLU A 10 3.48 4.38 15.17
N ASP A 11 2.99 5.53 14.71
CA ASP A 11 1.63 5.72 14.24
C ASP A 11 1.57 6.76 13.12
N ARG A 12 2.19 6.40 12.00
CA ARG A 12 1.99 7.14 10.75
C ARG A 12 1.81 6.20 9.56
N SER A 13 1.07 5.11 9.78
CA SER A 13 0.50 4.37 8.64
C SER A 13 -0.58 5.26 8.00
N PRO A 14 -0.43 5.74 6.76
CA PRO A 14 -1.46 6.57 6.12
C PRO A 14 -2.77 5.81 5.85
N PHE A 15 -2.74 4.48 5.90
CA PHE A 15 -3.90 3.64 5.57
C PHE A 15 -4.15 2.60 6.66
N ASP A 16 -5.43 2.40 6.96
CA ASP A 16 -5.95 1.32 7.77
C ASP A 16 -6.35 0.13 6.89
N ASP A 17 -6.57 -1.03 7.51
CA ASP A 17 -7.19 -2.16 6.81
C ASP A 17 -8.56 -1.74 6.26
N GLN A 18 -8.91 -2.26 5.08
CA GLN A 18 -10.10 -1.90 4.31
C GLN A 18 -10.13 -0.47 3.76
N ALA A 19 -9.06 0.32 3.93
CA ALA A 19 -8.97 1.63 3.29
C ALA A 19 -8.95 1.49 1.76
N LEU A 20 -9.72 2.34 1.09
CA LEU A 20 -9.68 2.44 -0.37
C LEU A 20 -8.51 3.33 -0.80
N VAL A 21 -7.70 2.84 -1.72
CA VAL A 21 -6.49 3.52 -2.21
C VAL A 21 -6.43 3.55 -3.73
N ARG A 22 -5.65 4.49 -4.25
CA ARG A 22 -5.28 4.59 -5.67
C ARG A 22 -3.79 4.38 -5.83
N LEU A 23 -3.44 3.56 -6.82
CA LEU A 23 -2.06 3.35 -7.23
C LEU A 23 -1.45 4.62 -7.84
N ARG A 24 -0.22 4.99 -7.47
CA ARG A 24 0.46 6.19 -7.99
C ARG A 24 1.30 5.95 -9.24
N SER A 25 1.72 4.72 -9.47
CA SER A 25 2.71 4.36 -10.50
C SER A 25 2.34 3.06 -11.19
N VAL A 26 2.90 2.81 -12.37
CA VAL A 26 2.65 1.56 -13.09
C VAL A 26 3.24 0.38 -12.31
N VAL A 27 2.48 -0.70 -12.14
CA VAL A 27 2.95 -1.96 -11.56
C VAL A 27 2.75 -3.08 -12.56
N GLY A 28 3.85 -3.72 -12.97
CA GLY A 28 3.83 -4.93 -13.78
C GLY A 28 3.70 -6.17 -12.90
N THR A 29 2.82 -7.08 -13.29
CA THR A 29 2.59 -8.37 -12.62
C THR A 29 2.54 -9.46 -13.69
N ASP A 30 2.65 -10.73 -13.27
CA ASP A 30 2.49 -11.87 -14.20
C ASP A 30 1.08 -11.93 -14.81
N ALA A 31 0.07 -11.35 -14.13
CA ALA A 31 -1.31 -11.31 -14.59
C ALA A 31 -1.61 -10.12 -15.53
N GLY A 32 -0.69 -9.14 -15.63
CA GLY A 32 -0.85 -7.94 -16.45
C GLY A 32 -0.31 -6.68 -15.77
N VAL A 33 -0.80 -5.52 -16.20
CA VAL A 33 -0.30 -4.21 -15.76
C VAL A 33 -1.40 -3.43 -15.04
N LEU A 34 -1.09 -2.95 -13.83
CA LEU A 34 -1.91 -1.96 -13.13
C LEU A 34 -1.39 -0.56 -13.45
N LEU A 35 -2.30 0.33 -13.87
CA LEU A 35 -1.99 1.71 -14.23
C LEU A 35 -2.20 2.66 -13.03
N PRO A 36 -1.53 3.83 -13.02
CA PRO A 36 -1.82 4.88 -12.05
C PRO A 36 -3.32 5.20 -12.01
N GLY A 37 -3.86 5.34 -10.81
CA GLY A 37 -5.28 5.56 -10.56
C GLY A 37 -6.10 4.28 -10.35
N ALA A 38 -5.53 3.08 -10.59
CA ALA A 38 -6.19 1.82 -10.27
C ALA A 38 -6.62 1.80 -8.80
N LEU A 39 -7.89 1.44 -8.58
CA LEU A 39 -8.49 1.39 -7.26
C LEU A 39 -8.25 0.03 -6.63
N GLY A 40 -7.79 0.03 -5.39
CA GLY A 40 -7.62 -1.16 -4.59
C GLY A 40 -8.00 -0.94 -3.14
N THR A 41 -8.15 -2.05 -2.42
CA THR A 41 -8.51 -2.07 -1.00
C THR A 41 -7.34 -2.65 -0.21
N ILE A 42 -6.94 -1.99 0.88
CA ILE A 42 -5.95 -2.57 1.81
C ILE A 42 -6.56 -3.81 2.46
N VAL A 43 -5.94 -4.97 2.29
CA VAL A 43 -6.37 -6.23 2.93
C VAL A 43 -5.43 -6.67 4.04
N TYR A 44 -4.19 -6.18 4.05
CA TYR A 44 -3.24 -6.44 5.12
C TYR A 44 -2.16 -5.35 5.22
N ARG A 45 -1.71 -5.07 6.44
CA ARG A 45 -0.60 -4.15 6.73
C ARG A 45 0.63 -4.88 7.27
N HIS A 46 1.76 -4.68 6.61
CA HIS A 46 3.08 -5.19 7.01
C HIS A 46 3.86 -4.14 7.82
N ASP A 47 4.64 -4.60 8.79
CA ASP A 47 5.62 -3.80 9.54
C ASP A 47 5.09 -2.44 10.03
N GLY A 48 3.85 -2.41 10.54
CA GLY A 48 3.25 -1.18 11.08
C GLY A 48 2.90 -0.11 10.03
N GLY A 49 2.93 -0.43 8.73
CA GLY A 49 2.58 0.50 7.64
C GLY A 49 3.68 0.75 6.63
N ASP A 50 4.81 0.05 6.70
CA ASP A 50 5.88 0.18 5.71
C ASP A 50 5.52 -0.49 4.36
N ALA A 51 4.62 -1.47 4.38
CA ALA A 51 4.06 -2.10 3.19
C ALA A 51 2.62 -2.57 3.42
N TYR A 52 1.89 -2.77 2.33
CA TYR A 52 0.48 -3.12 2.33
C TYR A 52 0.20 -4.17 1.26
N GLU A 53 -0.62 -5.17 1.59
CA GLU A 53 -1.29 -5.97 0.58
C GLU A 53 -2.55 -5.26 0.14
N VAL A 54 -2.66 -5.05 -1.16
CA VAL A 54 -3.76 -4.33 -1.78
C VAL A 54 -4.43 -5.26 -2.77
N GLU A 55 -5.72 -5.49 -2.56
CA GLU A 55 -6.57 -6.23 -3.49
C GLU A 55 -7.11 -5.27 -4.54
N PHE A 56 -6.89 -5.61 -5.81
CA PHE A 56 -7.45 -4.93 -6.97
C PHE A 56 -8.48 -5.87 -7.62
N SER A 57 -9.63 -5.34 -8.03
CA SER A 57 -10.67 -6.10 -8.74
C SER A 57 -10.85 -5.70 -10.20
N ASP A 58 -10.31 -4.55 -10.60
CA ASP A 58 -10.38 -4.01 -11.98
C ASP A 58 -9.06 -3.30 -12.31
N PRO A 59 -8.47 -3.52 -13.51
CA PRO A 59 -8.95 -4.38 -14.60
C PRO A 59 -8.69 -5.88 -14.39
N ILE A 60 -7.93 -6.25 -13.35
CA ILE A 60 -7.50 -7.63 -13.10
C ILE A 60 -7.63 -7.92 -11.60
N ALA A 61 -8.22 -9.07 -11.26
CA ALA A 61 -8.34 -9.54 -9.88
C ALA A 61 -6.99 -10.08 -9.38
N LEU A 62 -6.33 -9.36 -8.47
CA LEU A 62 -5.05 -9.77 -7.88
C LEU A 62 -4.74 -9.03 -6.57
N VAL A 63 -3.83 -9.59 -5.77
CA VAL A 63 -3.29 -8.94 -4.56
C VAL A 63 -1.81 -8.60 -4.77
N VAL A 64 -1.41 -7.36 -4.52
CA VAL A 64 -0.01 -6.91 -4.61
C VAL A 64 0.47 -6.36 -3.27
N THR A 65 1.71 -6.66 -2.90
CA THR A 65 2.41 -5.97 -1.83
C THR A 65 3.05 -4.67 -2.36
N LEU A 66 2.62 -3.52 -1.82
CA LEU A 66 3.04 -2.18 -2.23
C LEU A 66 3.59 -1.39 -1.05
N ARG A 67 4.48 -0.42 -1.29
CA ARG A 67 4.93 0.52 -0.25
C ARG A 67 3.90 1.63 -0.09
N GLY A 68 3.83 2.24 1.10
CA GLY A 68 2.93 3.37 1.34
C GLY A 68 3.12 4.54 0.37
N GLY A 69 4.36 4.74 -0.11
CA GLY A 69 4.69 5.74 -1.13
C GLY A 69 4.11 5.46 -2.52
N ASP A 70 3.70 4.22 -2.81
CA ASP A 70 3.08 3.82 -4.08
C ASP A 70 1.58 4.08 -4.10
N LEU A 71 1.00 4.49 -2.96
CA LEU A 71 -0.44 4.57 -2.74
C LEU A 71 -0.87 5.99 -2.38
N SER A 72 -2.11 6.32 -2.72
CA SER A 72 -2.79 7.54 -2.30
C SER A 72 -4.19 7.22 -1.79
N PRO A 73 -4.74 8.00 -0.84
CA PRO A 73 -6.14 7.82 -0.43
C PRO A 73 -7.08 7.93 -1.63
N ALA A 74 -8.08 7.06 -1.71
CA ALA A 74 -9.09 7.11 -2.77
C ALA A 74 -10.24 8.09 -2.51
N ALA A 75 -10.00 9.13 -1.70
CA ALA A 75 -10.96 10.20 -1.38
C ALA A 75 -11.70 10.75 -2.60
#